data_AF-A0A3S0E9F5-F1
#
_entry.id   AF-A0A3S0E9F5-F1
#
_cell.length_a   1.000
_cell.length_b   1.000
_cell.length_c   1.000
_cell.angle_alpha   90.00
_cell.angle_beta   90.00
_cell.angle_gamma   90.00
#
_symmetry.space_group_name_H-M   'P 1'
#
loop_
_entity.id
_entity.type
_entity.pdbx_description
1 polymer ?
#
loop_
_entity_poly.entity_id
_entity_poly.type
_entity_poly.pdbx_seq_one_letter_code
_entity_poly.pdbx_strand_id
1 'polypeptide(L)'
;MAAWNALSEAERQKKTQEGIAAWKSWVEQHQAAIESMGGPLGKTKKVSPDGFEDISNAMGAFTVVRAQSHAAAAKPFENHPHFTHFPGESVEVMPVLPIPGA
;
A
#
# COMPACT_ATOMS: atom_id res chain seq x y z
N MET A 1 1.37 -8.94 11.98
CA MET A 1 2.55 -8.34 12.70
C MET A 1 3.29 -9.28 13.67
N ALA A 2 2.64 -10.00 14.59
CA ALA A 2 3.35 -10.80 15.62
C ALA A 2 4.36 -11.81 15.04
N ALA A 3 3.96 -12.57 14.00
CA ALA A 3 4.83 -13.53 13.33
C ALA A 3 6.07 -12.87 12.69
N TRP A 4 5.92 -11.66 12.15
CA TRP A 4 7.03 -10.91 11.56
C TRP A 4 8.05 -10.45 12.61
N ASN A 5 7.57 -10.01 13.77
CA ASN A 5 8.43 -9.58 14.86
C ASN A 5 9.19 -10.75 15.52
N ALA A 6 8.64 -11.97 15.45
CA ALA A 6 9.28 -13.19 15.95
C ALA A 6 10.44 -13.69 15.06
N LEU A 7 10.55 -13.23 13.82
CA LEU A 7 11.65 -13.58 12.92
C LEU A 7 12.99 -13.05 13.45
N SER A 8 14.08 -13.72 13.11
CA SER A 8 15.42 -13.14 13.25
C SER A 8 15.59 -11.93 12.32
N GLU A 9 16.59 -11.09 12.61
CA GLU A 9 16.92 -9.96 11.73
C GLU A 9 17.28 -10.42 10.32
N ALA A 10 18.06 -11.49 10.19
CA ALA A 10 18.44 -12.08 8.91
C ALA A 10 17.20 -12.57 8.11
N GLU A 11 16.24 -13.21 8.77
CA GLU A 11 15.00 -13.64 8.13
C GLU A 11 14.12 -12.46 7.70
N ARG A 12 14.00 -11.42 8.54
CA ARG A 12 13.30 -10.18 8.15
C ARG A 12 13.97 -9.52 6.95
N GLN A 13 15.30 -9.44 6.93
CA GLN A 13 16.04 -8.83 5.84
C GLN A 13 15.84 -9.62 4.53
N LYS A 14 15.92 -10.95 4.60
CA LYS A 14 15.65 -11.84 3.45
C LYS A 14 14.24 -11.64 2.90
N LYS A 15 13.20 -11.72 3.75
CA LYS A 15 11.81 -11.47 3.34
C LYS A 15 11.60 -10.06 2.78
N THR A 16 12.30 -9.07 3.33
CA THR A 16 12.25 -7.70 2.84
C THR A 16 12.81 -7.60 1.42
N GLN A 17 13.96 -8.24 1.14
CA GLN A 17 14.54 -8.27 -0.21
C GLN A 17 13.63 -8.99 -1.21
N GLU A 18 13.08 -10.14 -0.82
CA GLU A 18 12.11 -10.89 -1.63
C GLU A 18 10.84 -10.06 -1.91
N GLY A 19 10.30 -9.40 -0.89
CA GLY A 19 9.14 -8.52 -1.02
C GLY A 19 9.40 -7.30 -1.91
N ILE A 20 10.59 -6.69 -1.83
CA ILE A 20 10.99 -5.59 -2.73
C ILE A 20 11.09 -6.08 -4.17
N ALA A 21 11.67 -7.25 -4.41
CA ALA A 21 11.76 -7.82 -5.76
C ALA A 21 10.37 -8.15 -6.33
N ALA A 22 9.50 -8.77 -5.52
CA ALA A 22 8.13 -9.06 -5.91
C ALA A 22 7.31 -7.79 -6.19
N TRP A 23 7.50 -6.73 -5.37
CA TRP A 23 6.87 -5.44 -5.60
C TRP A 23 7.34 -4.77 -6.89
N LYS A 24 8.64 -4.81 -7.20
CA LYS A 24 9.17 -4.31 -8.48
C LYS A 24 8.56 -5.06 -9.68
N SER A 25 8.47 -6.38 -9.59
CA SER A 25 7.84 -7.19 -10.64
C SER A 25 6.35 -6.84 -10.84
N TRP A 26 5.61 -6.62 -9.74
CA TRP A 26 4.22 -6.14 -9.80
C TRP A 26 4.12 -4.77 -10.49
N VAL A 27 5.01 -3.83 -10.14
CA VAL A 27 5.08 -2.51 -10.78
C VAL A 27 5.33 -2.63 -12.28
N GLU A 28 6.31 -3.43 -12.70
CA GLU A 28 6.64 -3.64 -14.11
C GLU A 28 5.47 -4.24 -14.89
N GLN A 29 4.78 -5.22 -14.31
CA GLN A 29 3.62 -5.88 -14.89
C GLN A 29 2.42 -4.93 -15.06
N HIS A 30 2.22 -4.01 -14.11
CA HIS A 30 1.05 -3.14 -14.05
C HIS A 30 1.34 -1.66 -14.39
N GLN A 31 2.53 -1.36 -14.89
CA GLN A 31 3.00 0.01 -15.17
C GLN A 31 2.01 0.86 -15.98
N ALA A 32 1.33 0.27 -16.96
CA ALA A 32 0.39 0.97 -17.82
C ALA A 32 -0.89 1.43 -17.09
N ALA A 33 -1.22 0.79 -15.97
CA ALA A 33 -2.34 1.16 -15.12
C ALA A 33 -1.94 2.10 -13.99
N ILE A 34 -0.65 2.26 -13.67
CA ILE A 34 -0.18 3.12 -12.58
C ILE A 34 -0.19 4.58 -13.07
N GLU A 35 -1.11 5.38 -12.54
CA GLU A 35 -1.19 6.82 -12.78
C GLU A 35 -0.16 7.58 -11.92
N SER A 36 0.03 7.14 -10.68
CA SER A 36 1.06 7.64 -9.77
C SER A 36 1.61 6.50 -8.93
N MET A 37 2.94 6.35 -8.93
CA MET A 37 3.61 5.29 -8.17
C MET A 37 3.26 5.35 -6.67
N GLY A 38 3.09 6.56 -6.13
CA GLY A 38 2.96 6.79 -4.70
C GLY A 38 4.22 6.38 -3.94
N GLY A 39 4.06 5.73 -2.78
CA GLY A 39 5.19 5.33 -1.94
C GLY A 39 4.79 4.88 -0.53
N PRO A 40 5.78 4.53 0.31
CA PRO A 40 5.55 4.18 1.71
C PRO A 40 5.01 5.38 2.49
N LEU A 41 4.15 5.10 3.47
CA LEU A 41 3.52 6.10 4.34
C LEU A 41 4.19 6.11 5.72
N GLY A 42 4.26 7.30 6.32
CA GLY A 42 4.85 7.53 7.63
C GLY A 42 3.83 7.57 8.77
N LYS A 43 4.27 8.05 9.94
CA LYS A 43 3.39 8.28 11.10
C LYS A 43 2.27 9.26 10.74
N THR A 44 1.06 8.93 11.14
CA THR A 44 -0.12 9.74 10.80
C THR A 44 -0.37 10.81 11.85
N LYS A 45 -0.63 12.04 11.38
CA LYS A 45 -1.16 13.13 12.19
C LYS A 45 -2.62 13.35 11.82
N LYS A 46 -3.50 13.37 12.82
CA LYS A 46 -4.88 13.84 12.64
C LYS A 46 -4.91 15.34 12.88
N VAL A 47 -5.64 16.07 12.04
CA VAL A 47 -5.92 17.50 12.21
C VAL A 47 -7.43 17.67 12.37
N SER A 48 -7.84 18.46 13.35
CA SER A 48 -9.24 18.71 13.72
C SER A 48 -9.41 20.11 14.31
N PRO A 49 -10.65 20.58 14.58
CA PRO A 49 -10.86 21.86 15.28
C PRO A 49 -10.15 21.95 16.65
N ASP A 50 -9.93 20.81 17.31
CA ASP A 50 -9.25 20.72 18.61
C ASP A 50 -7.71 20.73 18.52
N GLY A 51 -7.17 20.85 17.30
CA GLY A 51 -5.74 20.85 17.01
C GLY A 51 -5.26 19.60 16.28
N PHE A 52 -4.01 19.21 16.52
CA PHE A 52 -3.38 18.04 15.89
C PHE A 52 -2.90 17.02 16.92
N GLU A 53 -3.01 15.74 16.58
CA GLU A 53 -2.54 14.63 17.41
C GLU A 53 -1.96 13.50 16.55
N ASP A 54 -1.01 12.75 17.13
CA ASP A 54 -0.49 11.55 16.50
C ASP A 54 -1.52 10.42 16.62
N ILE A 55 -1.81 9.76 15.50
CA ILE A 55 -2.72 8.60 15.45
C ILE A 55 -2.07 7.42 14.73
N SER A 56 -2.67 6.24 14.90
CA SER A 56 -2.31 5.04 14.15
C SER A 56 -3.45 4.63 13.22
N ASN A 57 -3.11 4.13 12.04
CA ASN A 57 -4.01 3.49 11.09
C ASN A 57 -3.30 2.31 10.42
N ALA A 58 -3.99 1.57 9.56
CA ALA A 58 -3.45 0.40 8.87
C ALA A 58 -2.68 0.75 7.57
N MET A 59 -2.51 2.03 7.24
CA MET A 59 -1.98 2.45 5.94
C MET A 59 -0.45 2.44 5.94
N GLY A 60 0.15 1.54 5.15
CA GLY A 60 1.60 1.40 5.02
C GLY A 60 2.21 1.99 3.73
N ALA A 61 1.45 2.02 2.65
CA ALA A 61 1.86 2.57 1.36
C ALA A 61 0.62 2.95 0.54
N PHE A 62 0.80 3.77 -0.50
CA PHE A 62 -0.24 4.04 -1.47
C PHE A 62 0.33 4.05 -2.89
N THR A 63 -0.56 3.86 -3.87
CA THR A 63 -0.33 4.05 -5.30
C THR A 63 -1.66 4.49 -5.92
N VAL A 64 -1.63 5.16 -7.06
CA VAL A 64 -2.84 5.56 -7.80
C VAL A 64 -2.86 4.82 -9.11
N VAL A 65 -3.96 4.13 -9.39
CA VAL A 65 -4.17 3.38 -10.64
C VAL A 65 -5.33 3.95 -11.44
N ARG A 66 -5.23 3.89 -12.77
CA ARG A 66 -6.31 4.15 -13.71
C ARG A 66 -6.94 2.82 -14.13
N ALA A 67 -8.26 2.71 -13.96
CA ALA A 67 -9.03 1.54 -14.36
C ALA A 67 -10.44 1.94 -14.80
N GLN A 68 -11.09 1.08 -15.59
CA GLN A 68 -12.44 1.33 -16.12
C GLN A 68 -13.56 1.10 -15.09
N SER A 69 -13.26 0.46 -13.95
CA SER A 69 -14.20 0.20 -12.88
C SER A 69 -13.47 -0.03 -11.56
N HIS A 70 -14.19 0.04 -10.44
CA HIS A 70 -13.63 -0.22 -9.11
C HIS A 70 -13.11 -1.67 -8.98
N ALA A 71 -13.83 -2.65 -9.52
CA ALA A 71 -13.38 -4.04 -9.55
C ALA A 71 -12.11 -4.23 -10.40
N ALA A 72 -12.02 -3.55 -11.54
CA ALA A 72 -10.82 -3.57 -12.37
C ALA A 72 -9.62 -2.88 -11.70
N ALA A 73 -9.86 -1.89 -10.82
CA ALA A 73 -8.81 -1.28 -10.00
C ALA A 73 -8.31 -2.22 -8.89
N ALA A 74 -9.17 -3.09 -8.34
CA ALA A 74 -8.80 -4.01 -7.27
C ALA A 74 -8.08 -5.27 -7.78
N LYS A 75 -8.46 -5.79 -8.94
CA LYS A 75 -7.93 -7.05 -9.49
C LYS A 75 -6.39 -7.14 -9.57
N PRO A 76 -5.65 -6.09 -9.99
CA PRO A 76 -4.18 -6.12 -9.98
C PRO A 76 -3.56 -6.39 -8.61
N PHE A 77 -4.28 -6.11 -7.52
CA PHE A 77 -3.78 -6.29 -6.15
C PHE A 77 -4.07 -7.68 -5.57
N GLU A 78 -4.66 -8.61 -6.32
CA GLU A 78 -4.76 -10.01 -5.91
C GLU A 78 -3.35 -10.57 -5.65
N ASN A 79 -3.15 -11.24 -4.51
CA ASN A 79 -1.85 -11.78 -4.08
C ASN A 79 -0.69 -10.76 -4.00
N HIS A 80 -1.01 -9.48 -3.75
CA HIS A 80 0.00 -8.42 -3.67
C HIS A 80 1.12 -8.70 -2.65
N PRO A 81 2.38 -8.34 -2.93
CA PRO A 81 3.53 -8.53 -2.04
C PRO A 81 3.35 -8.03 -0.59
N HIS A 82 2.49 -7.03 -0.41
CA HIS A 82 2.18 -6.44 0.92
C HIS A 82 1.59 -7.44 1.92
N PHE A 83 0.88 -8.48 1.45
CA PHE A 83 0.28 -9.50 2.31
C PHE A 83 0.70 -10.93 1.93
N THR A 84 1.61 -11.10 0.97
CA THR A 84 2.24 -12.39 0.65
C THR A 84 3.70 -12.48 1.12
N HIS A 85 4.41 -11.34 1.21
CA HIS A 85 5.82 -11.28 1.62
C HIS A 85 6.03 -10.38 2.85
N PHE A 86 5.40 -9.21 2.84
CA PHE A 86 5.40 -8.25 3.94
C PHE A 86 4.30 -8.57 4.97
N PRO A 87 4.31 -7.93 6.15
CA PRO A 87 3.35 -8.24 7.22
C PRO A 87 2.02 -7.49 7.12
N GLY A 88 1.71 -6.88 5.97
CA GLY A 88 0.41 -6.25 5.72
C GLY A 88 -0.69 -7.31 5.57
N GLU A 89 -1.94 -6.89 5.71
CA GLU A 89 -3.08 -7.81 5.78
C GLU A 89 -4.08 -7.60 4.64
N SER A 90 -4.12 -6.41 4.05
CA SER A 90 -5.07 -6.05 2.99
C SER A 90 -4.54 -4.92 2.10
N VAL A 91 -5.25 -4.68 0.99
CA VAL A 91 -5.19 -3.45 0.20
C VAL A 91 -6.60 -2.88 0.15
N GLU A 92 -6.75 -1.63 0.58
CA GLU A 92 -8.01 -0.90 0.49
C GLU A 92 -8.03 -0.08 -0.81
N VAL A 93 -9.08 -0.25 -1.62
CA VAL A 93 -9.22 0.41 -2.93
C VAL A 93 -10.41 1.35 -2.89
N MET A 94 -10.20 2.60 -3.25
CA MET A 94 -11.23 3.63 -3.28
C MET A 94 -11.08 4.52 -4.52
N PRO A 95 -12.18 5.02 -5.11
CA PRO A 95 -12.11 5.95 -6.22
C PRO A 95 -11.62 7.34 -5.74
N VAL A 96 -10.75 7.96 -6.53
CA VAL A 96 -10.49 9.40 -6.41
C VAL A 96 -11.65 10.13 -7.08
N LEU A 97 -12.46 10.82 -6.28
CA LEU A 97 -13.65 11.52 -6.78
C LEU A 97 -13.28 12.86 -7.42
N PRO A 98 -14.07 13.34 -8.39
CA PRO A 98 -13.91 14.70 -8.91
C PRO A 98 -13.99 15.73 -7.80
N ILE A 99 -13.24 16.82 -7.94
CA ILE A 99 -13.36 17.97 -7.06
C ILE A 99 -14.75 18.58 -7.27
N PRO A 100 -15.56 18.80 -6.21
CA PRO A 100 -16.87 19.43 -6.36
C PRO A 100 -16.76 20.80 -7.04
N GLY A 101 -17.47 20.97 -8.16
CA GLY A 101 -17.56 22.24 -8.90
C GLY A 101 -16.36 22.58 -9.80
N ALA A 102 -15.41 21.65 -9.99
CA ALA A 102 -14.32 21.78 -10.95
C ALA A 102 -14.72 21.33 -12.37
#